data_AF-C6BW42-F1
#
_entry.id   AF-C6BW42-F1
#
_cell.length_a   1.000
_cell.length_b   1.000
_cell.length_c   1.000
_cell.angle_alpha   90.00
_cell.angle_beta   90.00
_cell.angle_gamma   90.00
#
_symmetry.space_group_name_H-M   'P 1'
#
loop_
_entity.id
_entity.type
_entity.pdbx_description
1 polymer ?
#
loop_
_entity_poly.entity_id
_entity_poly.type
_entity_poly.pdbx_seq_one_letter_code
_entity_poly.pdbx_strand_id
1 'polypeptide(L)'
;MSNLFKYLPSVDSVLTRLEEEGVIDGLPRTLSRDLVNGFLDVCREEIKGGIITEEKQLSPDVLFPRLTCHVRAGAKPHFRRVLNGTGVVVHTNLGRSLLAESAVKAVTEACACYSNLEFDLKTGERGSRYSHVEKLICEITGAEAALVVNNNASAVLITLETLAKGREAIVSRGQLVEIGGSFRIPDVMTKSGAFLREVGATNRTHLHDYENAINEETALLMKVHTSNFRVIGFTKEVSGGELAELGRKHDLPVYEDLGSGNLTNFSGLGLMREPTVQEVVAEDVDVVSFSGDKVLGGPQAGIIVGKKKYIDAIKKNPLNRAVRIDKMTLAALEATLRLYLDPETAKREVPTVRMITEKPENLKKQAQALARTLRRELGETANIGVREGVSRVGGGAFPEQDLKTFLVTVVPSAKVTVEELKEGLLSTEPPLVGRIEEDAFCLDPRTLTREEYKLCAEAINQILE
;
A
#
# COMPACT_ATOMS: atom_id res chain seq x y z
N MET A 1 12.14 48.51 -12.20
CA MET A 1 12.35 47.06 -12.04
C MET A 1 13.81 46.61 -12.22
N SER A 2 14.56 47.01 -13.27
CA SER A 2 15.92 46.46 -13.50
C SER A 2 16.94 46.72 -12.37
N ASN A 3 16.71 47.73 -11.53
CA ASN A 3 17.62 48.09 -10.44
C ASN A 3 17.47 47.20 -9.19
N LEU A 4 16.44 46.35 -9.07
CA LEU A 4 16.23 45.52 -7.88
C LEU A 4 17.13 44.28 -7.84
N PHE A 5 17.46 43.70 -9.00
CA PHE A 5 18.25 42.46 -9.08
C PHE A 5 19.65 42.56 -8.45
N LYS A 6 20.24 43.76 -8.43
CA LYS A 6 21.58 43.99 -7.84
C LYS A 6 21.60 43.87 -6.31
N TYR A 7 20.43 43.91 -5.66
CA TYR A 7 20.29 43.80 -4.21
C TYR A 7 20.11 42.35 -3.75
N LEU A 8 20.02 41.38 -4.67
CA LEU A 8 20.05 39.97 -4.29
C LEU A 8 21.43 39.62 -3.72
N PRO A 9 21.51 38.92 -2.58
CA PRO A 9 22.77 38.53 -2.00
C PRO A 9 23.50 37.52 -2.89
N SER A 10 24.84 37.51 -2.81
CA SER A 10 25.64 36.51 -3.51
C SER A 10 25.41 35.12 -2.90
N VAL A 11 25.48 34.08 -3.73
CA VAL A 11 25.33 32.68 -3.28
C VAL A 11 26.32 32.36 -2.16
N ASP A 12 27.57 32.81 -2.27
CA ASP A 12 28.59 32.58 -1.25
C ASP A 12 28.24 33.28 0.07
N SER A 13 27.82 34.55 0.05
CA SER A 13 27.40 35.26 1.27
C SER A 13 26.20 34.59 1.95
N VAL A 14 25.30 34.01 1.14
CA VAL A 14 24.14 33.28 1.65
C VAL A 14 24.58 31.98 2.32
N LEU A 15 25.42 31.20 1.64
CA LEU A 15 25.93 29.93 2.14
C LEU A 15 26.71 30.11 3.45
N THR A 16 27.58 31.11 3.54
CA THR A 16 28.34 31.39 4.78
C THR A 16 27.43 31.62 5.96
N ARG A 17 26.41 32.47 5.81
CA ARG A 17 25.49 32.74 6.92
C ARG A 17 24.60 31.53 7.25
N LEU A 18 24.17 30.74 6.27
CA LEU A 18 23.45 29.49 6.54
C LEU A 18 24.31 28.48 7.31
N GLU A 19 25.62 28.44 7.05
CA GLU A 19 26.60 27.62 7.78
C GLU A 19 26.80 28.13 9.20
N GLU A 20 26.94 29.45 9.40
CA GLU A 20 27.05 30.08 10.72
C GLU A 20 25.79 29.86 11.58
N GLU A 21 24.60 29.84 10.97
CA GLU A 21 23.33 29.56 11.64
C GLU A 21 23.04 28.04 11.78
N GLY A 22 23.94 27.16 11.32
CA GLY A 22 23.81 25.70 11.38
C GLY A 22 22.65 25.13 10.56
N VAL A 23 22.10 25.89 9.61
CA VAL A 23 20.92 25.49 8.81
C VAL A 23 21.27 24.39 7.81
N ILE A 24 22.51 24.39 7.32
CA ILE A 24 22.99 23.44 6.31
C ILE A 24 23.96 22.40 6.90
N ASP A 25 24.00 22.26 8.23
CA ASP A 25 24.83 21.27 8.90
C ASP A 25 24.48 19.86 8.43
N GLY A 26 25.49 19.13 7.96
CA GLY A 26 25.33 17.78 7.41
C GLY A 26 24.79 17.71 5.98
N LEU A 27 24.45 18.84 5.35
CA LEU A 27 24.05 18.85 3.93
C LEU A 27 25.27 18.87 3.02
N PRO A 28 25.28 18.07 1.93
CA PRO A 28 26.32 18.18 0.91
C PRO A 28 26.35 19.58 0.31
N ARG A 29 27.55 20.17 0.19
CA ARG A 29 27.73 21.53 -0.35
C ARG A 29 27.05 21.76 -1.70
N THR A 30 27.01 20.74 -2.56
CA THR A 30 26.30 20.78 -3.85
C THR A 30 24.80 21.00 -3.64
N LEU A 31 24.17 20.22 -2.74
CA LEU A 31 22.75 20.35 -2.43
C LEU A 31 22.45 21.71 -1.81
N SER A 32 23.26 22.17 -0.85
CA SER A 32 23.08 23.50 -0.23
C SER A 32 23.13 24.61 -1.28
N ARG A 33 24.10 24.56 -2.21
CA ARG A 33 24.22 25.53 -3.30
C ARG A 33 23.02 25.49 -4.24
N ASP A 34 22.54 24.31 -4.60
CA ASP A 34 21.40 24.15 -5.51
C ASP A 34 20.11 24.67 -4.86
N LEU A 35 19.90 24.43 -3.56
CA LEU A 35 18.79 24.99 -2.79
C LEU A 35 18.84 26.51 -2.68
N VAL A 36 20.03 27.08 -2.44
CA VAL A 36 20.22 28.54 -2.42
C VAL A 36 19.94 29.14 -3.80
N ASN A 37 20.46 28.53 -4.86
CA ASN A 37 20.19 28.98 -6.23
C ASN A 37 18.70 28.93 -6.56
N GLY A 38 18.02 27.83 -6.22
CA GLY A 38 16.57 27.69 -6.39
C GLY A 38 15.79 28.79 -5.67
N PHE A 39 16.15 29.12 -4.43
CA PHE A 39 15.53 30.22 -3.70
C PHE A 39 15.78 31.59 -4.37
N LEU A 40 17.01 31.85 -4.82
CA LEU A 40 17.33 33.10 -5.50
C LEU A 40 16.62 33.21 -6.85
N ASP A 41 16.39 32.11 -7.56
CA ASP A 41 15.57 32.08 -8.78
C ASP A 41 14.11 32.42 -8.47
N VAL A 42 13.53 31.90 -7.37
CA VAL A 42 12.19 32.33 -6.91
C VAL A 42 12.16 33.85 -6.68
N CYS A 43 13.16 34.40 -5.98
CA CYS A 43 13.24 35.85 -5.77
C CYS A 43 13.37 36.63 -7.09
N ARG A 44 14.12 36.11 -8.08
CA ARG A 44 14.23 36.73 -9.41
C ARG A 44 12.89 36.76 -10.13
N GLU A 45 12.11 35.68 -10.06
CA GLU A 45 10.77 35.63 -10.65
C GLU A 45 9.79 36.54 -9.89
N GLU A 46 9.88 36.65 -8.56
CA GLU A 46 9.08 37.60 -7.77
C GLU A 46 9.36 39.07 -8.13
N ILE A 47 10.63 39.41 -8.41
CA ILE A 47 10.99 40.75 -8.91
C ILE A 47 10.40 40.98 -10.30
N LYS A 48 10.48 40.00 -11.21
CA LYS A 48 9.92 40.11 -12.57
C LYS A 48 8.40 40.22 -12.56
N GLY A 49 7.74 39.47 -11.66
CA GLY A 49 6.30 39.45 -11.49
C GLY A 49 5.74 40.66 -10.72
N GLY A 50 6.61 41.55 -10.21
CA GLY A 50 6.19 42.74 -9.46
C GLY A 50 5.70 42.44 -8.04
N ILE A 51 6.03 41.27 -7.48
CA ILE A 51 5.74 40.91 -6.08
C ILE A 51 6.75 41.61 -5.15
N ILE A 52 8.02 41.64 -5.57
CA ILE A 52 9.08 42.42 -4.90
C ILE A 52 9.22 43.75 -5.65
N THR A 53 8.87 44.84 -4.98
CA THR A 53 8.86 46.20 -5.55
C THR A 53 9.87 47.14 -4.89
N GLU A 54 10.35 46.82 -3.68
CA GLU A 54 11.23 47.66 -2.89
C GLU A 54 12.53 46.94 -2.48
N GLU A 55 13.62 47.70 -2.38
CA GLU A 55 14.93 47.20 -1.89
C GLU A 55 14.84 46.56 -0.50
N LYS A 56 14.01 47.12 0.38
CA LYS A 56 13.83 46.63 1.76
C LYS A 56 13.32 45.18 1.82
N GLN A 57 12.58 44.72 0.81
CA GLN A 57 12.10 43.33 0.72
C GLN A 57 13.22 42.33 0.37
N LEU A 58 14.37 42.82 -0.11
CA LEU A 58 15.56 42.04 -0.44
C LEU A 58 16.63 42.13 0.65
N SER A 59 16.34 42.76 1.80
CA SER A 59 17.30 42.80 2.90
C SER A 59 17.54 41.39 3.47
N PRO A 60 18.74 41.12 4.02
CA PRO A 60 19.03 39.83 4.63
C PRO A 60 18.01 39.44 5.72
N ASP A 61 17.52 40.39 6.50
CA ASP A 61 16.56 40.13 7.58
C ASP A 61 15.19 39.65 7.07
N VAL A 62 14.82 40.00 5.84
CA VAL A 62 13.58 39.54 5.19
C VAL A 62 13.81 38.24 4.42
N LEU A 63 14.94 38.13 3.73
CA LEU A 63 15.24 36.96 2.89
C LEU A 63 15.66 35.74 3.70
N PHE A 64 16.47 35.88 4.75
CA PHE A 64 17.02 34.73 5.49
C PHE A 64 15.95 33.83 6.10
N PRO A 65 14.89 34.34 6.74
CA PRO A 65 13.81 33.48 7.24
C PRO A 65 13.15 32.65 6.12
N ARG A 66 12.87 33.29 4.97
CA ARG A 66 12.27 32.63 3.79
C ARG A 66 13.21 31.59 3.18
N LEU A 67 14.49 31.95 3.06
CA LEU A 67 15.55 31.07 2.58
C LEU A 67 15.74 29.87 3.49
N THR A 68 15.84 30.06 4.80
CA THR A 68 16.01 28.98 5.77
C THR A 68 14.83 28.01 5.71
N CYS A 69 13.60 28.53 5.57
CA CYS A 69 12.43 27.70 5.33
C CYS A 69 12.55 26.90 4.00
N HIS A 70 12.94 27.56 2.91
CA HIS A 70 13.12 26.93 1.61
C HIS A 70 14.19 25.82 1.65
N VAL A 71 15.34 26.11 2.24
CA VAL A 71 16.46 25.16 2.38
C VAL A 71 16.05 23.98 3.25
N ARG A 72 15.43 24.22 4.42
CA ARG A 72 14.95 23.13 5.28
C ARG A 72 13.90 22.27 4.59
N ALA A 73 12.98 22.87 3.83
CA ALA A 73 11.97 22.13 3.08
C ALA A 73 12.59 21.29 1.95
N GLY A 74 13.50 21.88 1.16
CA GLY A 74 14.14 21.21 0.03
C GLY A 74 15.23 20.22 0.43
N ALA A 75 15.77 20.32 1.64
CA ALA A 75 16.72 19.35 2.20
C ALA A 75 16.04 18.04 2.67
N LYS A 76 14.71 18.04 2.86
CA LYS A 76 13.99 16.85 3.32
C LYS A 76 14.03 15.73 2.28
N PRO A 77 14.20 14.46 2.69
CA PRO A 77 14.02 13.33 1.80
C PRO A 77 12.63 13.32 1.17
N HIS A 78 12.56 13.01 -0.13
CA HIS A 78 11.28 12.83 -0.82
C HIS A 78 10.49 11.63 -0.29
N PHE A 79 11.18 10.52 0.01
CA PHE A 79 10.57 9.34 0.63
C PHE A 79 10.74 9.42 2.14
N ARG A 80 9.63 9.58 2.86
CA ARG A 80 9.61 9.83 4.30
C ARG A 80 8.38 9.22 4.94
N ARG A 81 8.46 9.05 6.26
CA ARG A 81 7.32 8.60 7.08
C ARG A 81 6.18 9.60 7.00
N VAL A 82 4.95 9.10 6.99
CA VAL A 82 3.70 9.87 7.03
C VAL A 82 2.83 9.30 8.16
N LEU A 83 2.21 10.18 8.96
CA LEU A 83 1.20 9.77 9.94
C LEU A 83 -0.13 9.58 9.24
N ASN A 84 -0.71 8.38 9.36
CA ASN A 84 -1.99 8.04 8.75
C ASN A 84 -3.13 8.21 9.75
N GLY A 85 -3.78 9.37 9.76
CA GLY A 85 -5.01 9.65 10.50
C GLY A 85 -6.29 9.40 9.68
N THR A 86 -6.22 8.80 8.49
CA THR A 86 -7.39 8.66 7.60
C THR A 86 -8.33 7.53 8.00
N GLY A 87 -7.84 6.54 8.75
CA GLY A 87 -8.59 5.32 9.06
C GLY A 87 -8.65 4.33 7.89
N VAL A 88 -7.91 4.55 6.82
CA VAL A 88 -7.76 3.58 5.72
C VAL A 88 -6.59 2.66 6.05
N VAL A 89 -6.87 1.38 6.34
CA VAL A 89 -5.85 0.43 6.81
C VAL A 89 -4.86 0.07 5.69
N VAL A 90 -5.36 -0.48 4.58
CA VAL A 90 -4.59 -0.81 3.37
C VAL A 90 -4.63 0.41 2.44
N HIS A 91 -3.89 1.45 2.83
CA HIS A 91 -3.88 2.71 2.09
C HIS A 91 -2.88 2.64 0.92
N THR A 92 -3.37 2.49 -0.31
CA THR A 92 -2.51 2.30 -1.50
C THR A 92 -1.46 3.41 -1.67
N ASN A 93 -1.84 4.67 -1.48
CA ASN A 93 -0.91 5.81 -1.61
C ASN A 93 0.12 5.94 -0.47
N LEU A 94 -0.15 5.34 0.70
CA LEU A 94 0.72 5.43 1.88
C LEU A 94 1.50 4.14 2.14
N GLY A 95 1.64 3.27 1.13
CA GLY A 95 2.47 2.07 1.20
C GLY A 95 1.73 0.79 1.63
N ARG A 96 0.39 0.78 1.64
CA ARG A 96 -0.44 -0.39 1.97
C ARG A 96 -0.18 -0.92 3.41
N SER A 97 0.27 -2.17 3.54
CA SER A 97 0.39 -2.88 4.81
C SER A 97 1.68 -2.56 5.56
N LEU A 98 1.56 -2.40 6.87
CA LEU A 98 2.71 -2.27 7.76
C LEU A 98 3.27 -3.65 8.12
N LEU A 99 4.60 -3.74 8.16
CA LEU A 99 5.28 -4.95 8.63
C LEU A 99 5.18 -5.09 10.15
N ALA A 100 4.98 -6.32 10.61
CA ALA A 100 5.12 -6.66 12.03
C ALA A 100 6.56 -6.43 12.50
N GLU A 101 6.75 -6.21 13.80
CA GLU A 101 8.09 -5.97 14.37
C GLU A 101 9.07 -7.13 14.08
N SER A 102 8.58 -8.37 14.11
CA SER A 102 9.36 -9.56 13.72
C SER A 102 9.82 -9.50 12.25
N ALA A 103 8.97 -9.02 11.35
CA ALA A 103 9.29 -8.87 9.94
C ALA A 103 10.27 -7.72 9.69
N VAL A 104 10.13 -6.60 10.39
CA VAL A 104 11.11 -5.50 10.33
C VAL A 104 12.49 -5.97 10.81
N LYS A 105 12.55 -6.69 11.95
CA LYS A 105 13.80 -7.28 12.46
C LYS A 105 14.43 -8.24 11.45
N ALA A 106 13.63 -9.10 10.81
CA ALA A 106 14.11 -10.03 9.80
C ALA A 106 14.71 -9.32 8.58
N VAL A 107 14.10 -8.22 8.11
CA VAL A 107 14.65 -7.40 7.02
C VAL A 107 15.99 -6.77 7.43
N THR A 108 16.05 -6.18 8.62
CA THR A 108 17.29 -5.56 9.13
C THR A 108 18.42 -6.58 9.19
N GLU A 109 18.18 -7.76 9.75
CA GLU A 109 19.17 -8.84 9.82
C GLU A 109 19.61 -9.28 8.42
N ALA A 110 18.65 -9.51 7.52
CA ALA A 110 18.94 -9.93 6.15
C ALA A 110 19.74 -8.88 5.37
N CYS A 111 19.60 -7.59 5.70
CA CYS A 111 20.35 -6.50 5.09
C CYS A 111 21.73 -6.28 5.72
N ALA A 112 21.85 -6.45 7.04
CA ALA A 112 23.08 -6.19 7.78
C ALA A 112 24.11 -7.33 7.67
N CYS A 113 23.64 -8.56 7.42
CA CYS A 113 24.47 -9.77 7.46
C CYS A 113 24.40 -10.59 6.15
N TYR A 114 25.41 -11.45 5.93
CA TYR A 114 25.28 -12.56 4.99
C TYR A 114 24.22 -13.54 5.48
N SER A 115 23.53 -14.22 4.57
CA SER A 115 22.44 -15.15 4.88
C SER A 115 22.47 -16.37 3.97
N ASN A 116 21.75 -17.41 4.37
CA ASN A 116 21.56 -18.66 3.63
C ASN A 116 20.52 -18.53 2.49
N LEU A 117 20.43 -17.35 1.86
CA LEU A 117 19.40 -17.01 0.87
C LEU A 117 19.25 -18.05 -0.25
N GLU A 118 20.38 -18.49 -0.83
CA GLU A 118 20.44 -19.56 -1.85
C GLU A 118 21.50 -20.60 -1.45
N PHE A 119 21.66 -20.83 -0.15
CA PHE A 119 22.67 -21.75 0.38
C PHE A 119 22.00 -22.73 1.34
N ASP A 120 22.06 -24.02 1.01
CA ASP A 120 21.47 -25.06 1.85
C ASP A 120 22.44 -25.43 2.97
N LEU A 121 22.03 -25.21 4.22
CA LEU A 121 22.87 -25.42 5.39
C LEU A 121 23.15 -26.89 5.71
N LYS A 122 22.36 -27.84 5.15
CA LYS A 122 22.55 -29.28 5.38
C LYS A 122 23.57 -29.87 4.41
N THR A 123 23.57 -29.39 3.17
CA THR A 123 24.44 -29.90 2.09
C THR A 123 25.69 -29.05 1.88
N GLY A 124 25.66 -27.77 2.25
CA GLY A 124 26.73 -26.82 1.95
C GLY A 124 26.76 -26.38 0.48
N GLU A 125 25.69 -26.65 -0.27
CA GLU A 125 25.59 -26.38 -1.71
C GLU A 125 24.53 -25.30 -2.01
N ARG A 126 24.44 -24.91 -3.30
CA ARG A 126 23.44 -23.94 -3.75
C ARG A 126 22.03 -24.50 -3.59
N GLY A 127 21.20 -23.79 -2.83
CA GLY A 127 19.80 -24.07 -2.62
C GLY A 127 18.86 -23.13 -3.39
N SER A 128 17.56 -23.42 -3.32
CA SER A 128 16.49 -22.56 -3.85
C SER A 128 16.05 -21.56 -2.79
N ARG A 129 16.02 -20.26 -3.10
CA ARG A 129 15.49 -19.25 -2.15
C ARG A 129 14.03 -19.47 -1.77
N TYR A 130 13.25 -20.15 -2.62
CA TYR A 130 11.83 -20.35 -2.37
C TYR A 130 11.57 -21.38 -1.25
N SER A 131 12.55 -22.24 -0.92
CA SER A 131 12.38 -23.28 0.10
C SER A 131 12.13 -22.73 1.50
N HIS A 132 12.54 -21.48 1.75
CA HIS A 132 12.37 -20.81 3.05
C HIS A 132 10.90 -20.55 3.39
N VAL A 133 10.05 -20.37 2.37
CA VAL A 133 8.62 -20.02 2.56
C VAL A 133 7.64 -21.04 1.99
N GLU A 134 8.04 -21.85 1.01
CA GLU A 134 7.12 -22.77 0.33
C GLU A 134 6.38 -23.69 1.30
N LYS A 135 7.10 -24.35 2.22
CA LYS A 135 6.47 -25.25 3.20
C LYS A 135 5.47 -24.51 4.10
N LEU A 136 5.82 -23.32 4.57
CA LEU A 136 4.94 -22.50 5.41
C LEU A 136 3.67 -22.10 4.65
N ILE A 137 3.81 -21.69 3.39
CA ILE A 137 2.67 -21.31 2.54
C ILE A 137 1.75 -22.51 2.36
N CYS A 138 2.28 -23.69 2.01
CA CYS A 138 1.48 -24.91 1.87
C CYS A 138 0.77 -25.29 3.18
N GLU A 139 1.46 -25.20 4.32
CA GLU A 139 0.88 -25.51 5.64
C GLU A 139 -0.26 -24.55 6.02
N ILE A 140 -0.13 -23.26 5.71
CA ILE A 140 -1.15 -22.25 6.01
C ILE A 140 -2.34 -22.32 5.05
N THR A 141 -2.08 -22.62 3.78
CA THR A 141 -3.09 -22.52 2.70
C THR A 141 -3.78 -23.85 2.38
N GLY A 142 -3.16 -24.98 2.73
CA GLY A 142 -3.62 -26.31 2.32
C GLY A 142 -3.22 -26.69 0.89
N ALA A 143 -2.48 -25.84 0.17
CA ALA A 143 -2.04 -26.12 -1.19
C ALA A 143 -0.90 -27.15 -1.26
N GLU A 144 -0.79 -27.85 -2.39
CA GLU A 144 0.25 -28.87 -2.60
C GLU A 144 1.65 -28.26 -2.81
N ALA A 145 1.73 -27.11 -3.46
CA ALA A 145 2.96 -26.39 -3.75
C ALA A 145 2.73 -24.89 -3.78
N ALA A 146 3.82 -24.13 -3.62
CA ALA A 146 3.79 -22.67 -3.69
C ALA A 146 5.01 -22.08 -4.41
N LEU A 147 4.83 -20.88 -4.95
CA LEU A 147 5.87 -20.02 -5.52
C LEU A 147 5.60 -18.58 -5.08
N VAL A 148 6.68 -17.82 -4.86
CA VAL A 148 6.59 -16.38 -4.58
C VAL A 148 7.37 -15.60 -5.61
N VAL A 149 6.73 -14.58 -6.19
CA VAL A 149 7.28 -13.64 -7.16
C VAL A 149 7.16 -12.20 -6.64
N ASN A 150 7.64 -11.22 -7.41
CA ASN A 150 7.77 -9.82 -7.02
C ASN A 150 6.46 -9.20 -6.50
N ASN A 151 5.35 -9.38 -7.22
CA ASN A 151 4.03 -8.88 -6.85
C ASN A 151 2.93 -9.71 -7.54
N ASN A 152 1.67 -9.52 -7.16
CA ASN A 152 0.56 -10.28 -7.76
C ASN A 152 0.39 -10.03 -9.27
N ALA A 153 0.73 -8.83 -9.77
CA ALA A 153 0.73 -8.57 -11.20
C ALA A 153 1.71 -9.50 -11.95
N SER A 154 2.88 -9.74 -11.36
CA SER A 154 3.86 -10.71 -11.86
C SER A 154 3.35 -12.14 -11.76
N ALA A 155 2.58 -12.45 -10.71
CA ALA A 155 1.97 -13.76 -10.51
C ALA A 155 0.95 -14.07 -11.61
N VAL A 156 0.08 -13.11 -11.94
CA VAL A 156 -0.86 -13.21 -13.07
C VAL A 156 -0.12 -13.39 -14.39
N LEU A 157 0.89 -12.54 -14.65
CA LEU A 157 1.67 -12.59 -15.89
C LEU A 157 2.35 -13.95 -16.10
N ILE A 158 3.09 -14.45 -15.11
CA ILE A 158 3.83 -15.71 -15.24
C ILE A 158 2.90 -16.93 -15.30
N THR A 159 1.77 -16.90 -14.58
CA THR A 159 0.78 -17.98 -14.61
C THR A 159 0.15 -18.08 -16.00
N LEU A 160 -0.28 -16.96 -16.57
CA LEU A 160 -0.85 -16.93 -17.91
C LEU A 160 0.17 -17.31 -18.99
N GLU A 161 1.42 -16.83 -18.89
CA GLU A 161 2.45 -17.17 -19.86
C GLU A 161 2.76 -18.68 -19.82
N THR A 162 2.78 -19.27 -18.62
CA THR A 162 3.05 -20.69 -18.46
C THR A 162 1.90 -21.56 -18.96
N LEU A 163 0.65 -21.19 -18.64
CA LEU A 163 -0.50 -22.08 -18.82
C LEU A 163 -1.27 -21.84 -20.12
N ALA A 164 -1.22 -20.63 -20.70
CA ALA A 164 -2.10 -20.24 -21.81
C ALA A 164 -1.38 -19.50 -22.95
N LYS A 165 -0.05 -19.45 -22.99
CA LYS A 165 0.67 -18.77 -24.08
C LYS A 165 0.34 -19.39 -25.45
N GLY A 166 -0.05 -18.52 -26.37
CA GLY A 166 -0.47 -18.89 -27.73
C GLY A 166 -1.84 -19.56 -27.81
N ARG A 167 -2.60 -19.61 -26.71
CA ARG A 167 -3.89 -20.31 -26.58
C ARG A 167 -4.91 -19.45 -25.84
N GLU A 168 -6.17 -19.87 -25.82
CA GLU A 168 -7.25 -19.10 -25.21
C GLU A 168 -7.32 -19.28 -23.68
N ALA A 169 -7.47 -18.16 -22.96
CA ALA A 169 -7.84 -18.11 -21.56
C ALA A 169 -9.25 -17.51 -21.42
N ILE A 170 -10.19 -18.31 -20.91
CA ILE A 170 -11.60 -17.93 -20.78
C ILE A 170 -11.80 -17.18 -19.47
N VAL A 171 -12.41 -15.99 -19.51
CA VAL A 171 -12.68 -15.17 -18.32
C VAL A 171 -14.01 -14.41 -18.46
N SER A 172 -14.70 -14.17 -17.35
CA SER A 172 -15.91 -13.35 -17.34
C SER A 172 -15.61 -11.89 -17.75
N ARG A 173 -16.48 -11.29 -18.57
CA ARG A 173 -16.45 -9.85 -18.89
C ARG A 173 -16.51 -8.96 -17.64
N GLY A 174 -17.23 -9.38 -16.61
CA GLY A 174 -17.34 -8.65 -15.33
C GLY A 174 -16.05 -8.64 -14.51
N GLN A 175 -15.07 -9.46 -14.90
CA GLN A 175 -13.81 -9.68 -14.19
C GLN A 175 -12.60 -9.09 -14.94
N LEU A 176 -12.82 -8.33 -16.02
CA LEU A 176 -11.78 -7.61 -16.75
C LEU A 176 -11.40 -6.31 -16.00
N VAL A 177 -10.80 -6.48 -14.83
CA VAL A 177 -10.59 -5.41 -13.85
C VAL A 177 -9.39 -4.51 -14.19
N GLU A 178 -9.46 -3.26 -13.71
CA GLU A 178 -8.33 -2.34 -13.61
C GLU A 178 -8.00 -2.08 -12.13
N ILE A 179 -6.73 -2.22 -11.76
CA ILE A 179 -6.25 -2.04 -10.39
C ILE A 179 -5.07 -1.06 -10.40
N GLY A 180 -5.16 -0.02 -9.56
CA GLY A 180 -4.03 0.90 -9.31
C GLY A 180 -3.61 1.74 -10.52
N GLY A 181 -4.48 1.93 -11.51
CA GLY A 181 -4.29 2.84 -12.67
C GLY A 181 -3.42 2.31 -13.80
N SER A 182 -2.69 1.19 -13.62
CA SER A 182 -1.81 0.64 -14.68
C SER A 182 -1.89 -0.87 -14.85
N PHE A 183 -2.56 -1.59 -13.96
CA PHE A 183 -2.75 -3.02 -14.09
C PHE A 183 -4.16 -3.30 -14.62
N ARG A 184 -4.23 -3.81 -15.85
CA ARG A 184 -5.47 -4.23 -16.50
C ARG A 184 -5.36 -5.68 -16.91
N ILE A 185 -6.33 -6.51 -16.54
CA ILE A 185 -6.34 -7.94 -16.92
C ILE A 185 -6.19 -8.15 -18.43
N PRO A 186 -6.93 -7.42 -19.31
CA PRO A 186 -6.76 -7.56 -20.77
C PRO A 186 -5.33 -7.26 -21.25
N ASP A 187 -4.70 -6.20 -20.72
CA ASP A 187 -3.36 -5.80 -21.14
C ASP A 187 -2.32 -6.83 -20.69
N VAL A 188 -2.47 -7.39 -19.49
CA VAL A 188 -1.57 -8.39 -18.93
C VAL A 188 -1.73 -9.73 -19.65
N MET A 189 -2.95 -10.14 -20.00
CA MET A 189 -3.19 -11.33 -20.85
C MET A 189 -2.53 -11.17 -22.21
N THR A 190 -2.68 -10.00 -22.83
CA THR A 190 -2.01 -9.74 -24.12
C THR A 190 -0.49 -9.83 -23.99
N LYS A 191 0.09 -9.31 -22.90
CA LYS A 191 1.53 -9.36 -22.64
C LYS A 191 2.06 -10.75 -22.24
N SER A 192 1.24 -11.59 -21.62
CA SER A 192 1.60 -12.99 -21.34
C SER A 192 1.60 -13.85 -22.61
N GLY A 193 1.01 -13.36 -23.71
CA GLY A 193 0.82 -14.10 -24.95
C GLY A 193 -0.40 -15.01 -24.92
N ALA A 194 -1.26 -14.93 -23.90
CA ALA A 194 -2.54 -15.61 -23.87
C ALA A 194 -3.57 -14.83 -24.70
N PHE A 195 -4.46 -15.55 -25.38
CA PHE A 195 -5.59 -14.96 -26.07
C PHE A 195 -6.78 -14.82 -25.12
N LEU A 196 -7.22 -13.58 -24.88
CA LEU A 196 -8.39 -13.30 -24.05
C LEU A 196 -9.66 -13.81 -24.73
N ARG A 197 -10.36 -14.75 -24.09
CA ARG A 197 -11.70 -15.21 -24.49
C ARG A 197 -12.73 -14.79 -23.44
N GLU A 198 -13.32 -13.62 -23.63
CA GLU A 198 -14.28 -13.04 -22.68
C GLU A 198 -15.70 -13.61 -22.84
N VAL A 199 -16.34 -13.96 -21.72
CA VAL A 199 -17.68 -14.60 -21.68
C VAL A 199 -18.66 -13.88 -20.75
N GLY A 200 -19.95 -14.19 -20.91
CA GLY A 200 -21.02 -13.60 -20.10
C GLY A 200 -21.23 -12.11 -20.34
N ALA A 201 -21.74 -11.41 -19.32
CA ALA A 201 -21.94 -9.96 -19.31
C ALA A 201 -21.30 -9.34 -18.05
N THR A 202 -21.25 -8.00 -18.01
CA THR A 202 -20.60 -7.23 -16.91
C THR A 202 -21.13 -7.60 -15.53
N ASN A 203 -22.45 -7.69 -15.37
CA ASN A 203 -23.09 -7.95 -14.08
C ASN A 203 -23.43 -9.43 -13.87
N ARG A 204 -23.60 -10.20 -14.94
CA ARG A 204 -24.08 -11.59 -14.87
C ARG A 204 -23.25 -12.48 -15.79
N THR A 205 -22.60 -13.46 -15.19
CA THR A 205 -21.98 -14.58 -15.90
C THR A 205 -22.50 -15.87 -15.31
N HIS A 206 -22.86 -16.80 -16.18
CA HIS A 206 -23.38 -18.13 -15.85
C HIS A 206 -22.37 -19.20 -16.25
N LEU A 207 -22.45 -20.38 -15.65
CA LEU A 207 -21.55 -21.49 -15.96
C LEU A 207 -21.58 -21.89 -17.45
N HIS A 208 -22.75 -21.83 -18.09
CA HIS A 208 -22.88 -22.13 -19.53
C HIS A 208 -22.15 -21.12 -20.42
N ASP A 209 -21.90 -19.89 -19.96
CA ASP A 209 -21.13 -18.92 -20.72
C ASP A 209 -19.68 -19.38 -20.87
N TYR A 210 -19.11 -19.97 -19.80
CA TYR A 210 -17.80 -20.60 -19.84
C TYR A 210 -17.81 -21.87 -20.69
N GLU A 211 -18.75 -22.79 -20.41
CA GLU A 211 -18.83 -24.09 -21.10
C GLU A 211 -18.96 -23.94 -22.63
N ASN A 212 -19.82 -23.01 -23.09
CA ASN A 212 -20.03 -22.76 -24.52
C ASN A 212 -18.83 -22.13 -25.24
N ALA A 213 -17.89 -21.53 -24.49
CA ALA A 213 -16.70 -20.90 -25.06
C ALA A 213 -15.51 -21.87 -25.19
N ILE A 214 -15.57 -23.05 -24.56
CA ILE A 214 -14.52 -24.06 -24.62
C ILE A 214 -14.41 -24.61 -26.06
N ASN A 215 -13.18 -24.66 -26.57
CA ASN A 215 -12.81 -25.20 -27.88
C ASN A 215 -11.38 -25.78 -27.84
N GLU A 216 -10.87 -26.23 -28.98
CA GLU A 216 -9.53 -26.81 -29.14
C GLU A 216 -8.37 -25.85 -28.79
N GLU A 217 -8.58 -24.54 -28.92
CA GLU A 217 -7.60 -23.51 -28.56
C GLU A 217 -7.65 -23.16 -27.07
N THR A 218 -8.66 -23.62 -26.33
CA THR A 218 -8.78 -23.32 -24.89
C THR A 218 -7.70 -24.03 -24.09
N ALA A 219 -6.97 -23.25 -23.27
CA ALA A 219 -5.92 -23.76 -22.39
C ALA A 219 -6.15 -23.47 -20.90
N LEU A 220 -7.02 -22.51 -20.56
CA LEU A 220 -7.21 -22.07 -19.18
C LEU A 220 -8.62 -21.53 -18.95
N LEU A 221 -9.24 -21.95 -17.85
CA LEU A 221 -10.39 -21.26 -17.27
C LEU A 221 -9.89 -20.30 -16.19
N MET A 222 -10.20 -19.02 -16.31
CA MET A 222 -9.74 -17.98 -15.40
C MET A 222 -10.90 -17.30 -14.67
N LYS A 223 -10.68 -17.06 -13.39
CA LYS A 223 -11.52 -16.24 -12.52
C LYS A 223 -10.67 -15.14 -11.91
N VAL A 224 -11.20 -13.92 -11.84
CA VAL A 224 -10.55 -12.81 -11.15
C VAL A 224 -11.49 -12.25 -10.10
N HIS A 225 -11.03 -12.20 -8.86
CA HIS A 225 -11.81 -11.62 -7.77
C HIS A 225 -11.82 -10.09 -7.90
N THR A 226 -13.01 -9.49 -7.75
CA THR A 226 -13.22 -8.04 -7.91
C THR A 226 -12.75 -7.25 -6.69
N SER A 227 -11.54 -7.48 -6.18
CA SER A 227 -11.05 -6.97 -4.87
C SER A 227 -11.07 -5.44 -4.64
N ASN A 228 -11.22 -4.62 -5.67
CA ASN A 228 -11.20 -3.15 -5.58
C ASN A 228 -12.52 -2.46 -5.98
N PHE A 229 -13.54 -3.20 -6.40
CA PHE A 229 -14.90 -2.66 -6.63
C PHE A 229 -15.96 -3.73 -6.39
N ARG A 230 -17.24 -3.37 -6.43
CA ARG A 230 -18.35 -4.32 -6.44
C ARG A 230 -19.41 -3.88 -7.42
N VAL A 231 -20.08 -4.85 -8.02
CA VAL A 231 -21.32 -4.61 -8.77
C VAL A 231 -22.48 -4.94 -7.84
N ILE A 232 -23.39 -3.98 -7.63
CA ILE A 232 -24.55 -4.13 -6.75
C ILE A 232 -25.82 -4.18 -7.60
N GLY A 233 -26.79 -5.02 -7.21
CA GLY A 233 -28.07 -5.18 -7.89
C GLY A 233 -28.25 -6.58 -8.46
N PHE A 234 -28.70 -6.69 -9.71
CA PHE A 234 -28.87 -7.98 -10.39
C PHE A 234 -27.53 -8.54 -10.87
N THR A 235 -26.83 -9.22 -9.97
CA THR A 235 -25.53 -9.82 -10.26
C THR A 235 -25.57 -11.34 -10.19
N LYS A 236 -24.68 -11.97 -10.96
CA LYS A 236 -24.40 -13.40 -10.87
C LYS A 236 -22.97 -13.68 -11.25
N GLU A 237 -22.31 -14.50 -10.44
CA GLU A 237 -20.93 -14.92 -10.61
C GLU A 237 -20.83 -16.44 -10.48
N VAL A 238 -19.90 -17.04 -11.22
CA VAL A 238 -19.58 -18.47 -11.14
C VAL A 238 -18.53 -18.67 -10.04
N SER A 239 -18.74 -19.64 -9.15
CA SER A 239 -17.79 -19.93 -8.07
C SER A 239 -16.51 -20.60 -8.57
N GLY A 240 -15.45 -20.61 -7.75
CA GLY A 240 -14.21 -21.34 -8.06
C GLY A 240 -14.49 -22.84 -8.18
N GLY A 241 -15.29 -23.40 -7.27
CA GLY A 241 -15.71 -24.80 -7.30
C GLY A 241 -16.51 -25.20 -8.54
N GLU A 242 -17.44 -24.37 -9.00
CA GLU A 242 -18.19 -24.63 -10.25
C GLU A 242 -17.24 -24.64 -11.47
N LEU A 243 -16.24 -23.75 -11.51
CA LEU A 243 -15.23 -23.75 -12.56
C LEU A 243 -14.29 -24.95 -12.45
N ALA A 244 -13.91 -25.38 -11.24
CA ALA A 244 -13.08 -26.56 -11.01
C ALA A 244 -13.77 -27.84 -11.52
N GLU A 245 -15.08 -27.98 -11.27
CA GLU A 245 -15.90 -29.06 -11.83
C GLU A 245 -15.89 -29.05 -13.37
N LEU A 246 -16.10 -27.88 -13.97
CA LEU A 246 -16.05 -27.72 -15.42
C LEU A 246 -14.65 -28.03 -16.00
N GLY A 247 -13.61 -27.55 -15.33
CA GLY A 247 -12.21 -27.81 -15.70
C GLY A 247 -11.90 -29.30 -15.72
N ARG A 248 -12.30 -30.04 -14.67
CA ARG A 248 -12.14 -31.51 -14.64
C ARG A 248 -12.93 -32.21 -15.75
N LYS A 249 -14.13 -31.75 -16.08
CA LYS A 249 -14.96 -32.32 -17.15
C LYS A 249 -14.28 -32.19 -18.53
N HIS A 250 -13.53 -31.12 -18.76
CA HIS A 250 -12.89 -30.80 -20.04
C HIS A 250 -11.35 -30.95 -20.05
N ASP A 251 -10.75 -31.47 -18.97
CA ASP A 251 -9.29 -31.56 -18.78
C ASP A 251 -8.56 -30.20 -18.94
N LEU A 252 -9.13 -29.15 -18.36
CA LEU A 252 -8.58 -27.79 -18.39
C LEU A 252 -8.21 -27.31 -16.98
N PRO A 253 -7.04 -26.65 -16.80
CA PRO A 253 -6.71 -26.00 -15.53
C PRO A 253 -7.61 -24.81 -15.25
N VAL A 254 -7.85 -24.59 -13.96
CA VAL A 254 -8.54 -23.41 -13.41
C VAL A 254 -7.58 -22.53 -12.63
N TYR A 255 -7.53 -21.25 -12.99
CA TYR A 255 -6.73 -20.25 -12.30
C TYR A 255 -7.63 -19.16 -11.71
N GLU A 256 -7.51 -18.94 -10.39
CA GLU A 256 -8.16 -17.83 -9.71
C GLU A 256 -7.15 -16.77 -9.23
N ASP A 257 -7.24 -15.56 -9.78
CA ASP A 257 -6.58 -14.39 -9.19
C ASP A 257 -7.44 -13.83 -8.06
N LEU A 258 -7.17 -14.26 -6.83
CA LEU A 258 -7.85 -13.78 -5.63
C LEU A 258 -7.46 -12.33 -5.31
N GLY A 259 -6.22 -11.95 -5.60
CA GLY A 259 -5.72 -10.60 -5.47
C GLY A 259 -5.53 -10.07 -4.04
N SER A 260 -6.49 -10.26 -3.12
CA SER A 260 -6.50 -9.65 -1.78
C SER A 260 -5.50 -10.28 -0.81
N GLY A 261 -5.24 -11.57 -0.95
CA GLY A 261 -4.35 -12.32 -0.05
C GLY A 261 -4.96 -12.51 1.33
N ASN A 262 -6.28 -12.65 1.40
CA ASN A 262 -6.93 -12.85 2.68
C ASN A 262 -6.60 -14.23 3.27
N LEU A 263 -5.85 -14.26 4.36
CA LEU A 263 -5.59 -15.48 5.15
C LEU A 263 -6.42 -15.55 6.43
N THR A 264 -7.20 -14.50 6.74
CA THR A 264 -7.93 -14.36 8.00
C THR A 264 -9.43 -14.37 7.77
N ASN A 265 -10.14 -15.15 8.57
CA ASN A 265 -11.60 -15.06 8.58
C ASN A 265 -12.05 -13.79 9.33
N PHE A 266 -12.54 -12.80 8.58
CA PHE A 266 -13.09 -11.54 9.10
C PHE A 266 -14.60 -11.57 9.35
N SER A 267 -15.22 -12.77 9.30
CA SER A 267 -16.63 -12.93 9.60
C SER A 267 -16.97 -12.41 11.00
N GLY A 268 -18.15 -11.79 11.13
CA GLY A 268 -18.61 -11.19 12.39
C GLY A 268 -18.26 -9.71 12.58
N LEU A 269 -17.43 -9.12 11.71
CA LEU A 269 -17.12 -7.68 11.74
C LEU A 269 -18.19 -6.80 11.04
N GLY A 270 -19.27 -7.41 10.54
CA GLY A 270 -20.25 -6.73 9.70
C GLY A 270 -19.76 -6.45 8.27
N LEU A 271 -18.57 -6.95 7.93
CA LEU A 271 -18.02 -6.88 6.57
C LEU A 271 -18.71 -7.88 5.65
N MET A 272 -18.90 -7.52 4.38
CA MET A 272 -19.20 -8.48 3.32
C MET A 272 -18.13 -9.57 3.31
N ARG A 273 -18.56 -10.80 2.99
CA ARG A 273 -17.65 -11.95 2.92
C ARG A 273 -16.56 -11.68 1.89
N GLU A 274 -15.32 -11.87 2.31
CA GLU A 274 -14.13 -11.88 1.45
C GLU A 274 -13.53 -13.29 1.55
N PRO A 275 -13.45 -14.04 0.45
CA PRO A 275 -12.95 -15.41 0.46
C PRO A 275 -11.51 -15.45 1.00
N THR A 276 -11.21 -16.46 1.81
CA THR A 276 -9.84 -16.71 2.24
C THR A 276 -9.12 -17.57 1.20
N VAL A 277 -7.79 -17.48 1.15
CA VAL A 277 -6.97 -18.36 0.29
C VAL A 277 -7.24 -19.84 0.61
N GLN A 278 -7.41 -20.17 1.90
CA GLN A 278 -7.71 -21.52 2.36
C GLN A 278 -9.04 -22.02 1.79
N GLU A 279 -10.07 -21.17 1.78
CA GLU A 279 -11.38 -21.51 1.23
C GLU A 279 -11.29 -21.77 -0.28
N VAL A 280 -10.62 -20.89 -1.03
CA VAL A 280 -10.49 -21.04 -2.49
C VAL A 280 -9.69 -22.28 -2.87
N VAL A 281 -8.59 -22.57 -2.16
CA VAL A 281 -7.81 -23.80 -2.38
C VAL A 281 -8.67 -25.05 -2.10
N ALA A 282 -9.52 -25.01 -1.07
CA ALA A 282 -10.42 -26.11 -0.74
C ALA A 282 -11.54 -26.34 -1.77
N GLU A 283 -11.82 -25.36 -2.66
CA GLU A 283 -12.74 -25.51 -3.80
C GLU A 283 -12.14 -26.30 -4.98
N ASP A 284 -10.92 -26.84 -4.83
CA ASP A 284 -10.18 -27.61 -5.85
C ASP A 284 -9.76 -26.79 -7.09
N VAL A 285 -9.64 -25.47 -6.93
CA VAL A 285 -9.02 -24.59 -7.94
C VAL A 285 -7.54 -24.97 -8.11
N ASP A 286 -7.09 -25.11 -9.36
CA ASP A 286 -5.77 -25.66 -9.65
C ASP A 286 -4.62 -24.71 -9.31
N VAL A 287 -4.82 -23.41 -9.52
CA VAL A 287 -3.86 -22.34 -9.21
C VAL A 287 -4.59 -21.14 -8.63
N VAL A 288 -4.07 -20.57 -7.54
CA VAL A 288 -4.58 -19.36 -6.91
C VAL A 288 -3.42 -18.37 -6.74
N SER A 289 -3.63 -17.09 -7.08
CA SER A 289 -2.64 -16.03 -6.82
C SER A 289 -3.17 -14.88 -5.97
N PHE A 290 -2.28 -14.26 -5.21
CA PHE A 290 -2.64 -13.10 -4.39
C PHE A 290 -1.45 -12.21 -3.99
N SER A 291 -1.75 -10.99 -3.54
CA SER A 291 -0.78 -10.03 -3.00
C SER A 291 -0.37 -10.35 -1.55
N GLY A 292 0.91 -10.17 -1.22
CA GLY A 292 1.42 -10.24 0.16
C GLY A 292 1.21 -8.97 0.99
N ASP A 293 1.03 -7.81 0.36
CA ASP A 293 1.01 -6.48 0.98
C ASP A 293 -0.38 -5.86 1.08
N LYS A 294 -1.43 -6.68 0.98
CA LYS A 294 -2.81 -6.26 1.20
C LYS A 294 -3.29 -6.82 2.55
N VAL A 295 -4.44 -7.48 2.61
CA VAL A 295 -4.99 -7.99 3.89
C VAL A 295 -4.14 -9.07 4.55
N LEU A 296 -3.23 -9.73 3.82
CA LEU A 296 -2.19 -10.58 4.41
C LEU A 296 -1.31 -9.81 5.41
N GLY A 297 -1.08 -8.50 5.22
CA GLY A 297 -0.28 -7.71 6.14
C GLY A 297 1.22 -8.01 6.11
N GLY A 298 1.73 -8.48 4.97
CA GLY A 298 3.15 -8.74 4.74
C GLY A 298 3.80 -7.70 3.82
N PRO A 299 4.99 -8.01 3.28
CA PRO A 299 5.68 -7.19 2.29
C PRO A 299 5.05 -7.35 0.90
N GLN A 300 5.45 -6.51 -0.05
CA GLN A 300 5.08 -6.70 -1.45
C GLN A 300 5.58 -8.07 -1.93
N ALA A 301 4.64 -8.89 -2.40
CA ALA A 301 4.89 -10.21 -2.97
C ALA A 301 3.70 -10.63 -3.85
N GLY A 302 3.95 -11.47 -4.84
CA GLY A 302 2.91 -12.25 -5.53
C GLY A 302 3.06 -13.70 -5.11
N ILE A 303 2.05 -14.24 -4.45
CA ILE A 303 2.09 -15.62 -3.94
C ILE A 303 1.20 -16.45 -4.84
N ILE A 304 1.73 -17.55 -5.37
CA ILE A 304 1.03 -18.50 -6.24
C ILE A 304 1.00 -19.83 -5.50
N VAL A 305 -0.19 -20.37 -5.29
CA VAL A 305 -0.41 -21.65 -4.60
C VAL A 305 -1.33 -22.53 -5.43
N GLY A 306 -1.26 -23.83 -5.24
CA GLY A 306 -2.20 -24.75 -5.89
C GLY A 306 -1.61 -26.15 -6.06
N LYS A 307 -2.05 -26.85 -7.10
CA LYS A 307 -1.61 -28.21 -7.40
C LYS A 307 -0.18 -28.24 -7.91
N LYS A 308 0.59 -29.21 -7.43
CA LYS A 308 2.03 -29.31 -7.64
C LYS A 308 2.41 -29.33 -9.12
N LYS A 309 1.63 -30.03 -9.95
CA LYS A 309 1.84 -30.11 -11.42
C LYS A 309 1.96 -28.72 -12.06
N TYR A 310 1.04 -27.81 -11.74
CA TYR A 310 1.00 -26.48 -12.34
C TYR A 310 2.04 -25.55 -11.73
N ILE A 311 2.20 -25.59 -10.39
CA ILE A 311 3.20 -24.76 -9.71
C ILE A 311 4.62 -25.12 -10.15
N ASP A 312 4.94 -26.41 -10.32
CA ASP A 312 6.24 -26.85 -10.82
C ASP A 312 6.50 -26.41 -12.27
N ALA A 313 5.45 -26.34 -13.11
CA ALA A 313 5.56 -25.79 -14.46
C ALA A 313 5.87 -24.28 -14.41
N ILE A 314 5.16 -23.53 -13.57
CA ILE A 314 5.37 -22.08 -13.39
C ILE A 314 6.78 -21.80 -12.84
N LYS A 315 7.28 -22.61 -11.91
CA LYS A 315 8.65 -22.50 -11.38
C LYS A 315 9.73 -22.62 -12.44
N LYS A 316 9.53 -23.48 -13.44
CA LYS A 316 10.47 -23.74 -14.55
C LYS A 316 10.45 -22.66 -15.63
N ASN A 317 9.43 -21.80 -15.63
CA ASN A 317 9.34 -20.70 -16.57
C ASN A 317 10.53 -19.73 -16.43
N PRO A 318 11.30 -19.45 -17.50
CA PRO A 318 12.41 -18.51 -17.45
C PRO A 318 12.05 -17.11 -16.92
N LEU A 319 10.81 -16.66 -17.12
CA LEU A 319 10.31 -15.39 -16.61
C LEU A 319 10.38 -15.32 -15.08
N ASN A 320 10.31 -16.46 -14.37
CA ASN A 320 10.44 -16.54 -12.91
C ASN A 320 11.73 -15.85 -12.43
N ARG A 321 12.81 -15.93 -13.23
CA ARG A 321 14.07 -15.26 -12.88
C ARG A 321 13.97 -13.73 -12.91
N ALA A 322 13.15 -13.17 -13.80
CA ALA A 322 12.95 -11.74 -13.95
C ALA A 322 11.98 -11.18 -12.88
N VAL A 323 10.97 -11.96 -12.50
CA VAL A 323 9.98 -11.59 -11.48
C VAL A 323 10.31 -12.14 -10.08
N ARG A 324 11.55 -12.56 -9.87
CA ARG A 324 11.97 -13.23 -8.64
C ARG A 324 11.86 -12.28 -7.43
N ILE A 325 11.32 -12.79 -6.32
CA ILE A 325 11.31 -12.08 -5.03
C ILE A 325 12.73 -11.75 -4.56
N ASP A 326 12.93 -10.56 -3.98
CA ASP A 326 14.21 -10.10 -3.45
C ASP A 326 14.46 -10.62 -2.01
N LYS A 327 15.65 -10.35 -1.47
CA LYS A 327 16.07 -10.83 -0.14
C LYS A 327 15.25 -10.21 0.99
N MET A 328 14.94 -8.91 0.91
CA MET A 328 14.25 -8.16 1.94
C MET A 328 12.80 -8.62 2.05
N THR A 329 12.10 -8.65 0.92
CA THR A 329 10.70 -9.10 0.88
C THR A 329 10.57 -10.57 1.25
N LEU A 330 11.54 -11.43 0.89
CA LEU A 330 11.52 -12.83 1.34
C LEU A 330 11.67 -12.96 2.86
N ALA A 331 12.62 -12.23 3.46
CA ALA A 331 12.84 -12.27 4.92
C ALA A 331 11.62 -11.76 5.70
N ALA A 332 11.04 -10.63 5.26
CA ALA A 332 9.79 -10.12 5.82
C ALA A 332 8.65 -11.12 5.65
N LEU A 333 8.52 -11.73 4.47
CA LEU A 333 7.43 -12.66 4.19
C LEU A 333 7.51 -13.91 5.05
N GLU A 334 8.70 -14.51 5.23
CA GLU A 334 8.88 -15.66 6.11
C GLU A 334 8.46 -15.32 7.55
N ALA A 335 8.94 -14.19 8.08
CA ALA A 335 8.61 -13.73 9.42
C ALA A 335 7.11 -13.47 9.60
N THR A 336 6.45 -12.87 8.59
CA THR A 336 4.99 -12.67 8.59
C THR A 336 4.25 -14.00 8.54
N LEU A 337 4.61 -14.92 7.64
CA LEU A 337 3.95 -16.23 7.51
C LEU A 337 4.08 -17.07 8.78
N ARG A 338 5.20 -16.99 9.51
CA ARG A 338 5.36 -17.65 10.81
C ARG A 338 4.33 -17.18 11.84
N LEU A 339 3.88 -15.92 11.79
CA LEU A 339 2.80 -15.44 12.67
C LEU A 339 1.45 -16.08 12.31
N TYR A 340 1.25 -16.44 11.04
CA TYR A 340 0.03 -17.08 10.55
C TYR A 340 -0.09 -18.57 10.89
N LEU A 341 0.97 -19.20 11.42
CA LEU A 341 0.88 -20.56 11.96
C LEU A 341 -0.08 -20.65 13.17
N ASP A 342 -0.31 -19.53 13.86
CA ASP A 342 -1.35 -19.38 14.87
C ASP A 342 -2.25 -18.17 14.52
N PRO A 343 -3.50 -18.40 14.08
CA PRO A 343 -4.42 -17.32 13.70
C PRO A 343 -4.63 -16.24 14.77
N GLU A 344 -4.59 -16.59 16.06
CA GLU A 344 -4.76 -15.61 17.14
C GLU A 344 -3.50 -14.75 17.33
N THR A 345 -2.32 -15.33 17.10
CA THR A 345 -1.07 -14.56 17.03
C THR A 345 -1.05 -13.64 15.81
N ALA A 346 -1.50 -14.10 14.64
CA ALA A 346 -1.59 -13.25 13.45
C ALA A 346 -2.50 -12.03 13.70
N LYS A 347 -3.69 -12.22 14.29
CA LYS A 347 -4.61 -11.11 14.63
C LYS A 347 -4.00 -10.07 15.56
N ARG A 348 -3.11 -10.48 16.47
CA ARG A 348 -2.49 -9.59 17.46
C ARG A 348 -1.24 -8.88 16.90
N GLU A 349 -0.41 -9.62 16.19
CA GLU A 349 0.95 -9.19 15.84
C GLU A 349 1.06 -8.60 14.43
N VAL A 350 0.20 -9.02 13.47
CA VAL A 350 0.19 -8.46 12.11
C VAL A 350 -0.58 -7.14 12.13
N PRO A 351 0.07 -5.97 11.92
CA PRO A 351 -0.58 -4.67 12.16
C PRO A 351 -1.86 -4.49 11.34
N THR A 352 -1.84 -4.88 10.06
CA THR A 352 -2.98 -4.81 9.16
C THR A 352 -4.19 -5.59 9.70
N VAL A 353 -3.98 -6.83 10.13
CA VAL A 353 -5.05 -7.68 10.68
C VAL A 353 -5.55 -7.11 12.01
N ARG A 354 -4.63 -6.67 12.88
CA ARG A 354 -4.98 -6.03 14.16
C ARG A 354 -5.86 -4.80 13.96
N MET A 355 -5.51 -3.91 13.02
CA MET A 355 -6.28 -2.69 12.74
C MET A 355 -7.69 -3.00 12.21
N ILE A 356 -7.82 -4.02 11.34
CA ILE A 356 -9.12 -4.44 10.79
C ILE A 356 -10.00 -5.06 11.88
N THR A 357 -9.42 -5.90 12.74
CA THR A 357 -10.14 -6.65 13.78
C THR A 357 -10.34 -5.88 15.10
N GLU A 358 -9.81 -4.65 15.21
CA GLU A 358 -9.93 -3.86 16.43
C GLU A 358 -11.40 -3.56 16.77
N LYS A 359 -11.73 -3.74 18.06
CA LYS A 359 -13.11 -3.61 18.54
C LYS A 359 -13.52 -2.14 18.64
N PRO A 360 -14.77 -1.78 18.29
CA PRO A 360 -15.25 -0.40 18.41
C PRO A 360 -15.07 0.20 19.81
N GLU A 361 -15.23 -0.60 20.87
CA GLU A 361 -15.06 -0.13 22.25
C GLU A 361 -13.62 0.28 22.57
N ASN A 362 -12.64 -0.39 21.95
CA ASN A 362 -11.23 -0.04 22.08
C ASN A 362 -10.90 1.20 21.26
N LEU A 363 -11.42 1.31 20.03
CA LEU A 363 -11.30 2.51 19.21
C LEU A 363 -11.87 3.75 19.90
N LYS A 364 -13.00 3.61 20.62
CA LYS A 364 -13.56 4.70 21.44
C LYS A 364 -12.57 5.17 22.51
N LYS A 365 -11.96 4.23 23.24
CA LYS A 365 -10.96 4.54 24.27
C LYS A 365 -9.71 5.19 23.67
N GLN A 366 -9.28 4.73 22.50
CA GLN A 366 -8.15 5.29 21.75
C GLN A 366 -8.46 6.70 21.25
N ALA A 367 -9.63 6.95 20.66
CA ALA A 367 -10.10 8.28 20.25
C ALA A 367 -10.13 9.26 21.43
N GLN A 368 -10.66 8.83 22.57
CA GLN A 368 -10.66 9.64 23.79
C GLN A 368 -9.25 9.95 24.30
N ALA A 369 -8.31 9.01 24.16
CA ALA A 369 -6.91 9.23 24.53
C ALA A 369 -6.22 10.22 23.60
N LEU A 370 -6.38 10.06 22.28
CA LEU A 370 -5.88 10.99 21.27
C LEU A 370 -6.46 12.40 21.51
N ALA A 371 -7.78 12.53 21.68
CA ALA A 371 -8.43 13.81 21.95
C ALA A 371 -7.92 14.48 23.24
N ARG A 372 -7.64 13.70 24.31
CA ARG A 372 -7.03 14.25 25.53
C ARG A 372 -5.63 14.80 25.28
N THR A 373 -4.81 14.07 24.50
CA THR A 373 -3.48 14.56 24.10
C THR A 373 -3.61 15.85 23.30
N LEU A 374 -4.44 15.87 22.24
CA LEU A 374 -4.63 17.07 21.41
C LEU A 374 -5.12 18.27 22.22
N ARG A 375 -6.11 18.11 23.10
CA ARG A 375 -6.58 19.22 23.96
C ARG A 375 -5.48 19.80 24.84
N ARG A 376 -4.61 18.93 25.38
CA ARG A 376 -3.50 19.37 26.24
C ARG A 376 -2.44 20.13 25.46
N GLU A 377 -2.09 19.66 24.27
CA GLU A 377 -0.98 20.23 23.48
C GLU A 377 -1.40 21.43 22.60
N LEU A 378 -2.65 21.48 22.13
CA LEU A 378 -3.16 22.55 21.27
C LEU A 378 -3.82 23.68 22.08
N GLY A 379 -4.36 23.38 23.27
CA GLY A 379 -5.02 24.39 24.11
C GLY A 379 -6.21 25.04 23.41
N GLU A 380 -6.22 26.37 23.34
CA GLU A 380 -7.31 27.16 22.75
C GLU A 380 -7.16 27.39 21.23
N THR A 381 -6.09 26.91 20.60
CA THR A 381 -5.87 27.10 19.15
C THR A 381 -6.80 26.25 18.28
N ALA A 382 -7.42 25.22 18.85
CA ALA A 382 -8.42 24.40 18.18
C ALA A 382 -9.44 23.80 19.15
N ASN A 383 -10.68 23.65 18.70
CA ASN A 383 -11.70 22.88 19.39
C ASN A 383 -11.59 21.39 19.03
N ILE A 384 -11.52 20.53 20.05
CA ILE A 384 -11.29 19.09 19.89
C ILE A 384 -12.50 18.28 20.35
N GLY A 385 -13.11 17.55 19.43
CA GLY A 385 -14.25 16.67 19.67
C GLY A 385 -13.93 15.18 19.49
N VAL A 386 -14.89 14.33 19.87
CA VAL A 386 -14.91 12.92 19.51
C VAL A 386 -16.32 12.58 19.05
N ARG A 387 -16.46 11.97 17.87
CA ARG A 387 -17.76 11.52 17.35
C ARG A 387 -17.69 10.11 16.77
N GLU A 388 -18.84 9.48 16.59
CA GLU A 388 -18.93 8.24 15.84
C GLU A 388 -18.60 8.48 14.36
N GLY A 389 -17.99 7.49 13.71
CA GLY A 389 -17.69 7.55 12.29
C GLY A 389 -17.34 6.17 11.76
N VAL A 390 -16.78 6.14 10.55
CA VAL A 390 -16.44 4.90 9.85
C VAL A 390 -15.01 4.92 9.30
N SER A 391 -14.26 3.86 9.53
CA SER A 391 -12.98 3.59 8.88
C SER A 391 -13.19 2.75 7.63
N ARG A 392 -12.15 2.61 6.81
CA ARG A 392 -12.18 1.73 5.62
C ARG A 392 -11.03 0.73 5.72
N VAL A 393 -11.24 -0.50 5.25
CA VAL A 393 -10.10 -1.39 5.04
C VAL A 393 -9.21 -0.85 3.93
N GLY A 394 -9.80 -0.28 2.88
CA GLY A 394 -9.07 0.33 1.76
C GLY A 394 -9.04 -0.54 0.51
N GLY A 395 -8.42 0.01 -0.54
CA GLY A 395 -8.34 -0.62 -1.85
C GLY A 395 -7.48 -1.88 -1.78
N GLY A 396 -8.12 -3.05 -1.86
CA GLY A 396 -7.38 -4.32 -1.90
C GLY A 396 -8.13 -5.55 -1.43
N ALA A 397 -9.28 -5.41 -0.75
CA ALA A 397 -10.09 -6.56 -0.32
C ALA A 397 -11.57 -6.18 -0.15
N PHE A 398 -11.83 -5.14 0.66
CA PHE A 398 -13.18 -4.75 1.09
C PHE A 398 -13.54 -3.35 0.58
N PRO A 399 -13.77 -3.18 -0.74
CA PRO A 399 -14.13 -1.88 -1.30
C PRO A 399 -15.46 -1.41 -0.71
N GLU A 400 -15.53 -0.12 -0.35
CA GLU A 400 -16.74 0.56 0.15
C GLU A 400 -17.38 -0.07 1.40
N GLN A 401 -16.63 -0.88 2.14
CA GLN A 401 -17.08 -1.44 3.41
C GLN A 401 -16.72 -0.52 4.58
N ASP A 402 -17.69 -0.25 5.44
CA ASP A 402 -17.53 0.59 6.62
C ASP A 402 -17.19 -0.22 7.86
N LEU A 403 -16.13 0.17 8.55
CA LEU A 403 -15.77 -0.34 9.87
C LEU A 403 -16.08 0.72 10.91
N LYS A 404 -16.94 0.42 11.89
CA LYS A 404 -17.28 1.37 12.97
C LYS A 404 -16.03 1.87 13.70
N THR A 405 -15.90 3.19 13.87
CA THR A 405 -14.80 3.85 14.59
C THR A 405 -15.31 5.08 15.35
N PHE A 406 -14.39 5.77 16.04
CA PHE A 406 -14.63 7.05 16.68
C PHE A 406 -13.58 8.04 16.20
N LEU A 407 -14.02 9.10 15.52
CA LEU A 407 -13.14 10.12 14.96
C LEU A 407 -12.86 11.19 16.00
N VAL A 408 -11.61 11.66 16.02
CA VAL A 408 -11.22 12.87 16.76
C VAL A 408 -11.30 14.04 15.80
N THR A 409 -12.17 15.00 16.09
CA THR A 409 -12.38 16.19 15.26
C THR A 409 -11.51 17.33 15.77
N VAL A 410 -10.90 18.07 14.84
CA VAL A 410 -10.06 19.24 15.08
C VAL A 410 -10.64 20.39 14.26
N VAL A 411 -11.10 21.42 14.94
CA VAL A 411 -11.62 22.65 14.32
C VAL A 411 -10.73 23.81 14.77
N PRO A 412 -9.92 24.40 13.86
CA PRO A 412 -9.05 25.53 14.21
C PRO A 412 -9.82 26.75 14.73
N SER A 413 -9.19 27.51 15.62
CA SER A 413 -9.72 28.75 16.17
C SER A 413 -9.44 29.93 15.22
N ALA A 414 -10.38 30.22 14.32
CA ALA A 414 -10.55 31.39 13.44
C ALA A 414 -9.40 31.85 12.51
N LYS A 415 -8.13 31.55 12.79
CA LYS A 415 -6.98 32.02 12.01
C LYS A 415 -6.70 31.19 10.76
N VAL A 416 -7.11 29.92 10.77
CA VAL A 416 -6.81 28.92 9.73
C VAL A 416 -8.09 28.17 9.42
N THR A 417 -8.42 27.99 8.14
CA THR A 417 -9.53 27.14 7.70
C THR A 417 -9.18 25.66 7.86
N VAL A 418 -10.18 24.79 7.85
CA VAL A 418 -9.96 23.34 7.95
C VAL A 418 -9.22 22.81 6.71
N GLU A 419 -9.48 23.41 5.55
CA GLU A 419 -8.81 23.14 4.28
C GLU A 419 -7.33 23.54 4.35
N GLU A 420 -7.02 24.76 4.81
CA GLU A 420 -5.63 25.23 5.00
C GLU A 420 -4.89 24.37 6.01
N LEU A 421 -5.56 23.94 7.09
CA LEU A 421 -4.96 22.99 8.04
C LEU A 421 -4.59 21.69 7.32
N LYS A 422 -5.53 21.07 6.59
CA LYS A 422 -5.28 19.81 5.88
C LYS A 422 -4.13 19.93 4.87
N GLU A 423 -4.08 21.02 4.11
CA GLU A 423 -3.02 21.25 3.12
C GLU A 423 -1.67 21.50 3.78
N GLY A 424 -1.64 22.35 4.83
CA GLY A 424 -0.44 22.66 5.60
C GLY A 424 0.20 21.42 6.23
N LEU A 425 -0.62 20.50 6.76
CA LEU A 425 -0.17 19.25 7.38
C LEU A 425 0.60 18.31 6.43
N LEU A 426 0.55 18.52 5.11
CA LEU A 426 1.37 17.75 4.15
C LEU A 426 2.85 18.18 4.16
N SER A 427 3.13 19.38 4.67
CA SER A 427 4.46 19.99 4.72
C SER A 427 5.14 19.87 6.09
N THR A 428 4.43 19.38 7.11
CA THR A 428 4.94 19.20 8.48
C THR A 428 5.94 18.06 8.57
N GLU A 429 6.59 17.94 9.73
CA GLU A 429 7.53 16.85 10.03
C GLU A 429 7.15 16.11 11.31
N PRO A 430 6.68 14.84 11.21
CA PRO A 430 6.26 14.16 9.97
C PRO A 430 4.97 14.78 9.36
N PRO A 431 4.71 14.57 8.06
CA PRO A 431 3.41 14.91 7.46
C PRO A 431 2.27 14.14 8.13
N LEU A 432 1.13 14.80 8.30
CA LEU A 432 -0.08 14.20 8.87
C LEU A 432 -1.21 14.20 7.82
N VAL A 433 -1.72 13.01 7.51
CA VAL A 433 -2.84 12.87 6.57
C VAL A 433 -4.08 12.45 7.34
N GLY A 434 -5.09 13.32 7.32
CA GLY A 434 -6.44 13.04 7.83
C GLY A 434 -7.48 13.25 6.76
N ARG A 435 -8.74 13.40 7.17
CA ARG A 435 -9.88 13.65 6.27
C ARG A 435 -10.74 14.80 6.76
N ILE A 436 -11.47 15.43 5.86
CA ILE A 436 -12.42 16.49 6.23
C ILE A 436 -13.82 15.90 6.17
N GLU A 437 -14.57 16.07 7.24
CA GLU A 437 -15.96 15.63 7.33
C GLU A 437 -16.73 16.59 8.24
N GLU A 438 -17.88 17.10 7.77
CA GLU A 438 -18.73 18.06 8.50
C GLU A 438 -17.91 19.24 9.06
N ASP A 439 -17.15 19.91 8.17
CA ASP A 439 -16.34 21.10 8.48
C ASP A 439 -15.33 20.91 9.64
N ALA A 440 -14.82 19.69 9.81
CA ALA A 440 -13.76 19.39 10.78
C ALA A 440 -12.66 18.51 10.17
N PHE A 441 -11.41 18.76 10.56
CA PHE A 441 -10.31 17.85 10.27
C PHE A 441 -10.39 16.65 11.22
N CYS A 442 -10.53 15.46 10.66
CA CYS A 442 -10.80 14.24 11.38
C CYS A 442 -9.57 13.31 11.38
N LEU A 443 -9.24 12.82 12.57
CA LEU A 443 -8.24 11.79 12.80
C LEU A 443 -8.91 10.51 13.30
N ASP A 444 -8.65 9.41 12.62
CA ASP A 444 -9.12 8.09 12.99
C ASP A 444 -8.04 7.34 13.77
N PRO A 445 -8.29 6.95 15.03
CA PRO A 445 -7.31 6.24 15.85
C PRO A 445 -6.98 4.84 15.33
N ARG A 446 -7.76 4.26 14.41
CA ARG A 446 -7.51 2.90 13.90
C ARG A 446 -6.12 2.75 13.29
N THR A 447 -5.63 3.80 12.64
CA THR A 447 -4.36 3.80 11.90
C THR A 447 -3.27 4.61 12.59
N LEU A 448 -3.47 4.98 13.86
CA LEU A 448 -2.52 5.75 14.68
C LEU A 448 -2.13 4.97 15.93
N THR A 449 -0.83 4.87 16.22
CA THR A 449 -0.35 4.30 17.48
C THR A 449 -0.39 5.36 18.60
N ARG A 450 -0.30 4.92 19.86
CA ARG A 450 -0.32 5.85 21.00
C ARG A 450 0.88 6.79 21.01
N GLU A 451 2.03 6.31 20.56
CA GLU A 451 3.26 7.07 20.42
C GLU A 451 3.11 8.20 19.39
N GLU A 452 2.27 7.98 18.37
CA GLU A 452 2.01 8.96 17.30
C GLU A 452 1.05 10.08 17.73
N TYR A 453 0.31 9.95 18.83
CA TYR A 453 -0.64 10.98 19.27
C TYR A 453 0.05 12.31 19.56
N LYS A 454 1.26 12.26 20.12
CA LYS A 454 2.05 13.46 20.37
C LYS A 454 2.57 14.07 19.06
N LEU A 455 3.05 13.23 18.13
CA LEU A 455 3.49 13.68 16.81
C LEU A 455 2.34 14.32 16.01
N CYS A 456 1.11 13.83 16.16
CA CYS A 456 -0.07 14.45 15.55
C CYS A 456 -0.30 15.87 16.11
N ALA A 457 -0.18 16.05 17.43
CA ALA A 457 -0.31 17.37 18.04
C ALA A 457 0.79 18.33 17.59
N GLU A 458 2.05 17.85 17.57
CA GLU A 458 3.21 18.62 17.12
C GLU A 458 3.06 19.06 15.64
N ALA A 459 2.54 18.19 14.77
CA ALA A 459 2.24 18.53 13.38
C ALA A 459 1.12 19.57 13.27
N ILE A 460 0.04 19.45 14.06
CA ILE A 460 -1.06 20.43 14.04
C ILE A 460 -0.59 21.80 14.55
N ASN A 461 0.19 21.86 15.63
CA ASN A 461 0.73 23.13 16.14
C ASN A 461 1.62 23.84 15.12
N GLN A 462 2.41 23.12 14.30
CA GLN A 462 3.22 23.73 13.23
C GLN A 462 2.40 24.54 12.21
N ILE A 463 1.08 24.31 12.12
CA ILE A 463 0.19 25.00 11.18
C ILE A 463 -0.71 26.02 11.88
N LEU A 464 -1.01 25.83 13.17
CA LEU A 464 -1.89 26.72 13.93
C LEU A 464 -1.15 27.87 14.63
N GLU A 465 0.16 27.73 14.86
CA GLU A 465 1.06 28.80 15.30
C GLU A 465 1.39 29.76 14.16
#